data_AF-A0A1J1JID9-F1
#
_entry.id   AF-A0A1J1JID9-F1
#
_cell.length_a   1.000
_cell.length_b   1.000
_cell.length_c   1.000
_cell.angle_alpha   90.00
_cell.angle_beta   90.00
_cell.angle_gamma   90.00
#
_symmetry.space_group_name_H-M   'P 1'
#
loop_
_entity.id
_entity.type
_entity.pdbx_description
1 polymer ?
#
loop_
_entity_poly.entity_id
_entity_poly.type
_entity_poly.pdbx_seq_one_letter_code
_entity_poly.pdbx_strand_id
1 'polypeptide(L)'
;MNKIDRAVLAISFTLTLGVLSAGRVLAETQVFLNDVIIDNHHVDRCIASYRFPDACGKAATREVAQKFCKRMGYTSASKWSWVDKPWKQRENIWMYTEEYRDGELWTGWKMHEGGFIFETIICER
;
A
#
# COMPACT_ATOMS: atom_id res chain seq x y z
N MET A 1 51.04 39.63 23.75
CA MET A 1 50.09 38.65 23.16
C MET A 1 48.69 39.02 23.63
N ASN A 2 47.84 39.33 22.66
CA ASN A 2 46.59 40.08 22.83
C ASN A 2 45.47 39.25 23.48
N LYS A 3 44.75 39.91 24.39
CA LYS A 3 43.45 39.51 24.94
C LYS A 3 42.37 39.85 23.90
N ILE A 4 41.53 38.89 23.53
CA ILE A 4 40.23 39.18 22.90
C ILE A 4 39.20 38.20 23.48
N ASP A 5 38.38 38.73 24.37
CA ASP A 5 37.11 38.17 24.79
C ASP A 5 36.16 38.10 23.58
N ARG A 6 35.54 36.96 23.33
CA ARG A 6 34.46 36.83 22.33
C ARG A 6 33.19 36.36 23.00
N ALA A 7 32.30 37.32 23.18
CA ALA A 7 30.91 37.16 23.56
C ALA A 7 30.21 36.15 22.65
N VAL A 8 29.57 35.15 23.26
CA VAL A 8 28.63 34.26 22.60
C VAL A 8 27.35 35.05 22.36
N LEU A 9 27.18 35.54 21.13
CA LEU A 9 25.91 36.11 20.66
C LEU A 9 24.90 34.96 20.55
N ALA A 10 23.98 34.92 21.52
CA ALA A 10 22.76 34.14 21.42
C ALA A 10 21.94 34.68 20.24
N ILE A 11 21.99 33.99 19.10
CA ILE A 11 21.04 34.24 18.02
C ILE A 11 19.73 33.57 18.44
N SER A 12 18.85 34.37 19.03
CA SER A 12 17.43 34.05 19.15
C SER A 12 16.86 33.89 17.74
N PHE A 13 16.86 32.66 17.22
CA PHE A 13 16.03 32.31 16.08
C PHE A 13 14.58 32.26 16.57
N THR A 14 13.91 33.38 16.33
CA THR A 14 12.47 33.53 16.40
C THR A 14 11.81 32.40 15.60
N LEU A 15 10.99 31.61 16.30
CA LEU A 15 10.05 30.66 15.72
C LEU A 15 9.17 31.39 14.70
N THR A 16 9.57 31.35 13.44
CA THR A 16 8.57 31.40 12.38
C THR A 16 8.00 30.00 12.29
N LEU A 17 6.77 29.83 12.79
CA LEU A 17 5.90 28.74 12.39
C LEU A 17 5.68 28.88 10.88
N GLY A 18 6.67 28.44 10.10
CA GLY A 18 6.44 27.97 8.76
C GLY A 18 5.59 26.73 8.94
N VAL A 19 4.28 26.87 8.73
CA VAL A 19 3.38 25.75 8.48
C VAL A 19 4.07 24.93 7.40
N LEU A 20 4.70 23.83 7.81
CA LEU A 20 5.14 22.78 6.92
C LEU A 20 3.86 22.27 6.28
N SER A 21 3.46 22.92 5.18
CA SER A 21 2.62 22.31 4.18
C SER A 21 3.32 21.00 3.87
N ALA A 22 2.75 19.91 4.36
CA ALA A 22 3.19 18.56 4.11
C ALA A 22 2.94 18.27 2.62
N GLY A 23 3.73 18.92 1.76
CA GLY A 23 3.93 18.52 0.39
C GLY A 23 4.60 17.16 0.48
N ARG A 24 3.80 16.11 0.56
CA ARG A 24 4.27 14.75 0.38
C ARG A 24 4.91 14.74 -1.01
N VAL A 25 6.23 14.75 -1.05
CA VAL A 25 7.00 14.29 -2.21
C VAL A 25 6.68 12.80 -2.30
N LEU A 26 5.54 12.50 -2.92
CA LEU A 26 5.10 11.14 -3.19
C LEU A 26 6.04 10.64 -4.29
N ALA A 27 6.97 9.77 -3.90
CA ALA A 27 7.94 9.16 -4.78
C ALA A 27 7.25 8.60 -6.04
N GLU A 28 7.90 8.71 -7.19
CA GLU A 28 7.40 8.16 -8.45
C GLU A 28 7.22 6.64 -8.39
N THR A 29 7.99 5.98 -7.53
CA THR A 29 7.92 4.55 -7.27
C THR A 29 7.96 4.28 -5.77
N GLN A 30 7.10 3.37 -5.30
CA GLN A 30 7.08 2.89 -3.94
C GLN A 30 7.12 1.36 -3.90
N VAL A 31 7.99 0.82 -3.06
CA VAL A 31 8.07 -0.62 -2.79
C VAL A 31 7.37 -0.89 -1.46
N PHE A 32 6.37 -1.77 -1.48
CA PHE A 32 5.73 -2.34 -0.30
C PHE A 32 6.29 -3.75 -0.12
N LEU A 33 7.21 -3.94 0.83
CA LEU A 33 7.89 -5.21 1.08
C LEU A 33 7.49 -5.74 2.45
N ASN A 34 6.86 -6.92 2.49
CA ASN A 34 6.25 -7.52 3.68
C ASN A 34 5.23 -6.59 4.40
N ASP A 35 4.73 -5.58 3.69
CA ASP A 35 3.82 -4.55 4.20
C ASP A 35 2.70 -4.29 3.18
N VAL A 36 2.28 -5.34 2.47
CA VAL A 36 1.12 -5.26 1.57
C VAL A 36 -0.15 -5.46 2.40
N ILE A 37 -0.47 -4.42 3.15
CA ILE A 37 -1.52 -4.41 4.18
C ILE A 37 -2.50 -3.26 3.91
N ILE A 38 -3.80 -3.53 4.13
CA ILE A 38 -4.86 -2.51 4.18
C ILE A 38 -5.54 -2.64 5.53
N ASP A 39 -5.69 -1.54 6.27
CA ASP A 39 -6.41 -1.50 7.55
C ASP A 39 -6.00 -2.67 8.50
N ASN A 40 -4.70 -2.90 8.63
CA ASN A 40 -4.06 -3.93 9.46
C ASN A 40 -4.35 -5.40 9.07
N HIS A 41 -4.77 -5.66 7.83
CA HIS A 41 -4.88 -7.01 7.28
C HIS A 41 -4.10 -7.15 5.98
N HIS A 42 -3.46 -8.31 5.79
CA HIS A 42 -2.76 -8.62 4.55
C HIS A 42 -3.72 -8.68 3.37
N VAL A 43 -3.18 -8.49 2.17
CA VAL A 43 -3.95 -8.52 0.93
C VAL A 43 -3.76 -9.88 0.24
N ASP A 44 -4.88 -10.53 -0.07
CA ASP A 44 -4.93 -11.75 -0.88
C ASP A 44 -4.56 -11.40 -2.33
N ARG A 45 -3.79 -12.26 -2.99
CA ARG A 45 -3.45 -12.15 -4.40
C ARG A 45 -4.60 -12.56 -5.33
N CYS A 46 -5.58 -13.26 -4.79
CA CYS A 46 -6.74 -13.75 -5.50
C CYS A 46 -7.86 -12.70 -5.47
N ILE A 47 -8.74 -12.75 -6.46
CA ILE A 47 -9.90 -11.86 -6.59
C ILE A 47 -11.19 -12.69 -6.63
N ALA A 48 -12.19 -12.27 -5.88
CA ALA A 48 -13.55 -12.78 -6.02
C ALA A 48 -14.25 -12.01 -7.13
N SER A 49 -14.14 -12.45 -8.38
CA SER A 49 -14.74 -11.76 -9.53
C SER A 49 -15.14 -12.74 -10.62
N TYR A 50 -16.30 -12.50 -11.23
CA TYR A 50 -16.80 -13.26 -12.38
C TYR A 50 -15.92 -13.07 -13.64
N ARG A 51 -15.10 -12.01 -13.70
CA ARG A 51 -14.26 -11.70 -14.88
C ARG A 51 -13.03 -12.60 -14.99
N PHE A 52 -12.66 -13.28 -13.90
CA PHE A 52 -11.43 -14.05 -13.81
C PHE A 52 -11.75 -15.53 -13.53
N PRO A 53 -11.75 -16.38 -14.57
CA PRO A 53 -11.99 -17.82 -14.40
C PRO A 53 -10.99 -18.49 -13.46
N ASP A 54 -9.73 -18.02 -13.47
CA ASP A 54 -8.72 -18.35 -12.46
C ASP A 54 -8.58 -17.16 -11.51
N ALA A 55 -9.24 -17.27 -10.35
CA ALA A 55 -9.29 -16.23 -9.32
C ALA A 55 -7.89 -15.84 -8.79
N CYS A 56 -6.91 -16.73 -8.91
CA CYS A 56 -5.53 -16.52 -8.43
C CYS A 56 -4.51 -16.46 -9.58
N GLY A 57 -5.00 -16.45 -10.82
CA GLY A 57 -4.17 -16.45 -12.01
C GLY A 57 -3.40 -15.15 -12.18
N LYS A 58 -2.42 -15.15 -13.09
CA LYS A 58 -1.55 -13.97 -13.30
C LYS A 58 -2.34 -12.69 -13.62
N ALA A 59 -3.41 -12.79 -14.39
CA ALA A 59 -4.27 -11.65 -14.73
C ALA A 59 -5.06 -11.13 -13.51
N ALA A 60 -5.65 -12.03 -12.72
CA ALA A 60 -6.34 -11.68 -11.48
C ALA A 60 -5.39 -11.04 -10.46
N THR A 61 -4.24 -11.66 -10.21
CA THR A 61 -3.22 -11.13 -9.31
C THR A 61 -2.73 -9.75 -9.76
N ARG A 62 -2.54 -9.52 -11.07
CA ARG A 62 -2.22 -8.19 -11.59
C ARG A 62 -3.30 -7.17 -11.26
N GLU A 63 -4.57 -7.52 -11.45
CA GLU A 63 -5.69 -6.63 -11.12
C GLU A 63 -5.70 -6.27 -9.65
N VAL A 64 -5.54 -7.24 -8.74
CA VAL A 64 -5.53 -6.96 -7.30
C VAL A 64 -4.35 -6.05 -6.93
N ALA A 65 -3.17 -6.29 -7.50
CA ALA A 65 -2.02 -5.41 -7.28
C ALA A 65 -2.28 -3.96 -7.76
N GLN A 66 -2.95 -3.79 -8.91
CA GLN A 66 -3.38 -2.48 -9.39
C GLN A 66 -4.38 -1.81 -8.44
N LYS A 67 -5.37 -2.56 -7.92
CA LYS A 67 -6.33 -2.03 -6.93
C LYS A 67 -5.63 -1.62 -5.64
N PHE A 68 -4.65 -2.39 -5.17
CA PHE A 68 -3.84 -2.05 -4.02
C PHE A 68 -3.08 -0.73 -4.25
N CYS A 69 -2.34 -0.62 -5.36
CA CYS A 69 -1.60 0.62 -5.66
C CYS A 69 -2.52 1.83 -5.76
N LYS A 70 -3.70 1.68 -6.40
CA LYS A 70 -4.72 2.73 -6.46
C LYS A 70 -5.23 3.11 -5.07
N ARG A 71 -5.46 2.13 -4.19
CA ARG A 71 -5.87 2.36 -2.79
C ARG A 71 -4.79 3.11 -1.99
N MET A 72 -3.52 2.91 -2.33
CA MET A 72 -2.36 3.59 -1.73
C MET A 72 -2.04 4.96 -2.36
N GLY A 73 -2.75 5.38 -3.41
CA GLY A 73 -2.56 6.69 -4.06
C GLY A 73 -1.59 6.70 -5.25
N TYR A 74 -1.30 5.53 -5.83
CA TYR A 74 -0.46 5.33 -7.02
C TYR A 74 -1.34 4.97 -8.23
N THR A 75 -0.80 5.04 -9.45
CA THR A 75 -1.58 4.79 -10.68
C THR A 75 -1.50 3.35 -11.16
N SER A 76 -0.39 2.66 -10.90
CA SER A 76 -0.19 1.30 -11.38
C SER A 76 0.70 0.45 -10.47
N ALA A 77 0.64 -0.86 -10.68
CA ALA A 77 1.56 -1.83 -10.12
C ALA A 77 2.48 -2.35 -11.23
N SER A 78 3.80 -2.28 -11.03
CA SER A 78 4.77 -2.72 -12.04
C SER A 78 5.35 -4.11 -11.77
N LYS A 79 5.49 -4.49 -10.50
CA LYS A 79 5.96 -5.82 -10.07
C LYS A 79 5.27 -6.26 -8.79
N TRP A 80 5.17 -7.57 -8.59
CA TRP A 80 4.64 -8.17 -7.37
C TRP A 80 5.20 -9.58 -7.12
N SER A 81 5.25 -9.98 -5.85
CA SER A 81 5.50 -11.36 -5.39
C SER A 81 4.44 -11.75 -4.36
N TRP A 82 4.28 -13.06 -4.16
CA TRP A 82 3.29 -13.60 -3.23
C TRP A 82 3.79 -14.92 -2.65
N VAL A 83 3.19 -15.30 -1.53
CA VAL A 83 3.43 -16.56 -0.84
C VAL A 83 2.11 -17.28 -0.60
N ASP A 84 2.15 -18.60 -0.50
CA ASP A 84 1.02 -19.41 -0.04
C ASP A 84 1.30 -19.88 1.38
N LYS A 85 0.58 -19.32 2.35
CA LYS A 85 0.66 -19.76 3.74
C LYS A 85 0.01 -21.15 3.89
N PRO A 86 0.64 -22.08 4.63
CA PRO A 86 0.04 -23.36 4.95
C PRO A 86 -1.34 -23.20 5.60
N TRP A 87 -2.23 -24.17 5.43
CA TRP A 87 -3.60 -24.14 5.97
C TRP A 87 -3.68 -23.73 7.45
N LYS A 88 -2.76 -24.24 8.28
CA LYS A 88 -2.70 -23.94 9.74
C LYS A 88 -2.31 -22.49 10.08
N GLN A 89 -1.89 -21.70 9.09
CA GLN A 89 -1.45 -20.31 9.20
C GLN A 89 -2.32 -19.36 8.39
N ARG A 90 -3.50 -19.81 7.93
CA ARG A 90 -4.47 -18.93 7.31
C ARG A 90 -4.96 -17.90 8.31
N GLU A 91 -5.23 -16.72 7.79
CA GLU A 91 -5.67 -15.59 8.60
C GLU A 91 -6.77 -14.82 7.86
N ASN A 92 -7.38 -13.91 8.60
CA ASN A 92 -8.32 -12.95 8.06
C ASN A 92 -7.54 -11.94 7.19
N ILE A 93 -7.80 -11.95 5.88
CA ILE A 93 -7.14 -11.10 4.88
C ILE A 93 -8.16 -10.35 4.03
N TRP A 94 -7.71 -9.28 3.39
CA TRP A 94 -8.48 -8.54 2.42
C TRP A 94 -8.40 -9.20 1.04
N MET A 95 -9.53 -9.68 0.56
CA MET A 95 -9.71 -10.12 -0.82
C MET A 95 -10.47 -9.03 -1.59
N TYR A 96 -9.95 -8.63 -2.75
CA TYR A 96 -10.72 -7.74 -3.63
C TYR A 96 -11.88 -8.52 -4.25
N THR A 97 -13.07 -7.92 -4.23
CA THR A 97 -14.32 -8.54 -4.65
C THR A 97 -15.02 -7.67 -5.67
N GLU A 98 -15.58 -8.30 -6.70
CA GLU A 98 -16.46 -7.72 -7.69
C GLU A 98 -17.71 -8.60 -7.82
N GLU A 99 -18.87 -8.03 -7.50
CA GLU A 99 -20.13 -8.75 -7.43
C GLU A 99 -21.24 -7.91 -8.07
N TYR A 100 -22.18 -8.56 -8.76
CA TYR A 100 -23.39 -7.87 -9.21
C TYR A 100 -24.46 -7.97 -8.13
N ARG A 101 -25.05 -6.82 -7.76
CA ARG A 101 -26.20 -6.71 -6.86
C ARG A 101 -27.23 -5.81 -7.52
N ASP A 102 -28.45 -6.32 -7.69
CA ASP A 102 -29.56 -5.58 -8.29
C ASP A 102 -29.22 -4.90 -9.64
N GLY A 103 -28.39 -5.56 -10.45
CA GLY A 103 -27.94 -5.07 -11.76
C GLY A 103 -26.75 -4.10 -11.72
N GLU A 104 -26.26 -3.72 -10.54
CA GLU A 104 -25.10 -2.85 -10.36
C GLU A 104 -23.85 -3.64 -9.99
N LEU A 105 -22.70 -3.24 -10.55
CA LEU A 105 -21.41 -3.81 -10.19
C LEU A 105 -20.90 -3.15 -8.91
N TRP A 106 -20.83 -3.94 -7.84
CA TRP A 106 -20.20 -3.53 -6.59
C TRP A 106 -18.76 -4.03 -6.55
N THR A 107 -17.83 -3.17 -6.15
CA THR A 107 -16.41 -3.54 -6.03
C THR A 107 -15.83 -3.03 -4.71
N GLY A 108 -14.96 -3.82 -4.08
CA GLY A 108 -14.34 -3.42 -2.83
C GLY A 108 -13.48 -4.50 -2.19
N TRP A 109 -12.87 -4.18 -1.06
CA TRP A 109 -12.14 -5.14 -0.23
C TRP A 109 -13.11 -5.79 0.74
N LYS A 110 -13.08 -7.13 0.80
CA LYS A 110 -13.86 -7.92 1.75
C LYS A 110 -12.97 -8.85 2.55
N MET A 111 -13.32 -8.99 3.82
CA MET A 111 -12.63 -9.92 4.71
C MET A 111 -12.94 -11.35 4.30
N HIS A 112 -11.89 -12.18 4.26
CA HIS A 112 -11.96 -13.59 3.95
C HIS A 112 -10.83 -14.34 4.67
N GLU A 113 -11.02 -15.62 4.96
CA GLU A 113 -9.96 -16.48 5.49
C GLU A 113 -9.10 -17.02 4.33
N GLY A 114 -7.84 -16.62 4.25
CA GLY A 114 -6.96 -17.07 3.19
C GLY A 114 -5.48 -17.08 3.56
N GLY A 115 -4.65 -17.36 2.56
CA GLY A 115 -3.21 -17.52 2.75
C GLY A 115 -2.35 -17.16 1.54
N PHE A 116 -2.95 -16.81 0.39
CA PHE A 116 -2.23 -16.44 -0.83
C PHE A 116 -1.84 -14.96 -0.79
N ILE A 117 -0.94 -14.60 0.11
CA ILE A 117 -0.69 -13.20 0.48
C ILE A 117 0.34 -12.58 -0.45
N PHE A 118 0.11 -11.32 -0.84
CA PHE A 118 1.17 -10.51 -1.44
C PHE A 118 2.30 -10.29 -0.44
N GLU A 119 3.50 -10.65 -0.85
CA GLU A 119 4.72 -10.37 -0.08
C GLU A 119 5.31 -9.03 -0.52
N THR A 120 5.31 -8.75 -1.83
CA THR A 120 5.80 -7.49 -2.38
C THR A 120 4.85 -6.94 -3.43
N ILE A 121 4.64 -5.62 -3.43
CA ILE A 121 4.09 -4.87 -4.57
C ILE A 121 4.94 -3.63 -4.81
N ILE A 122 5.31 -3.38 -6.07
CA ILE A 122 5.93 -2.12 -6.50
C ILE A 122 4.86 -1.28 -7.20
N CYS A 123 4.56 -0.12 -6.62
CA CYS A 123 3.60 0.83 -7.14
C CYS A 123 4.30 2.01 -7.83
N GLU A 124 3.75 2.45 -8.95
CA GLU A 124 4.25 3.56 -9.76
C GLU A 124 3.15 4.61 -9.95
N ARG A 125 3.58 5.85 -10.12
CA ARG A 125 2.70 7.01 -10.24
C ARG A 125 2.47 7.44 -11.67
#